data_AF-A0A0Q6C2L9-F1
#
_entry.id   AF-A0A0Q6C2L9-F1
#
_cell.length_a   1.000
_cell.length_b   1.000
_cell.length_c   1.000
_cell.angle_alpha   90.00
_cell.angle_beta   90.00
_cell.angle_gamma   90.00
#
_symmetry.space_group_name_H-M   'P 1'
#
loop_
_entity.id
_entity.type
_entity.pdbx_description
1 polymer ?
#
loop_
_entity_poly.entity_id
_entity_poly.type
_entity_poly.pdbx_seq_one_letter_code
_entity_poly.pdbx_strand_id
1 'polypeptide(L)'
;MRLLGIVLSALLGLAGVAPAAPAEIDYPPVRPGVAFAFPRDHGAHPEFRTEWWYVTGWLKGPDGRDLGFQVTFFRTRPSIDPANPSRFAPRQVLFAHAAISDPATGRLIHGERAARAGFGLAEAASGDADVVLDDWSFRRETDGRFTTRVETGEFSFNLAFAPTQAPFLQGEAGFSRKGPAEGDASHYYSLPHLAVTGTLARNGGERQAVTGTAWLDREWSSNYLNPDAVGWDWTGLNLDDGGALMAFRIRRADGGTLWAGGSLRRPDGEITRFSPDDVTLEPVRTWRSPRTDADYPVEQLLTIRLPEGERRFPLTPLFDDQELDGRKGGLPVYWEGAVTTTGGRGYLELTGYAARLRM
;
A
#
# COMPACT_ATOMS: atom_id res chain seq x y z
N MET A 1 -51.21 58.43 46.30
CA MET A 1 -50.16 57.91 47.21
C MET A 1 -49.67 56.59 46.63
N ARG A 2 -48.33 56.44 46.55
CA ARG A 2 -47.46 55.28 46.24
C ARG A 2 -48.18 53.90 46.14
N LEU A 3 -47.88 53.04 45.17
CA LEU A 3 -46.67 52.20 45.20
C LEU A 3 -46.22 51.69 43.81
N LEU A 4 -44.89 51.62 43.68
CA LEU A 4 -44.09 51.00 42.63
C LEU A 4 -44.14 49.46 42.76
N GLY A 5 -44.17 48.72 41.65
CA GLY A 5 -44.11 47.25 41.66
C GLY A 5 -43.70 46.68 40.31
N ILE A 6 -42.44 46.26 40.23
CA ILE A 6 -41.66 45.72 39.10
C ILE A 6 -42.36 44.51 38.42
N VAL A 7 -42.44 44.51 37.09
CA VAL A 7 -42.64 43.29 36.29
C VAL A 7 -41.43 43.17 35.36
N LEU A 8 -40.51 42.28 35.72
CA LEU A 8 -39.35 41.91 34.91
C LEU A 8 -39.65 40.58 34.20
N SER A 9 -39.48 40.61 32.88
CA SER A 9 -39.75 39.56 31.91
C SER A 9 -39.07 38.22 32.22
N ALA A 10 -39.82 37.12 32.19
CA ALA A 10 -39.27 35.77 32.15
C ALA A 10 -38.96 35.40 30.68
N LEU A 11 -37.67 35.39 30.30
CA LEU A 11 -37.19 34.81 29.05
C LEU A 11 -37.21 33.27 29.16
N LEU A 12 -37.83 32.62 28.16
CA LEU A 12 -37.72 31.19 27.92
C LEU A 12 -36.25 30.80 27.67
N GLY A 13 -35.70 29.93 28.51
CA GLY A 13 -34.47 29.22 28.20
C GLY A 13 -34.74 28.08 27.23
N LEU A 14 -34.54 28.31 25.93
CA LEU A 14 -34.24 27.21 25.00
C LEU A 14 -32.84 26.70 25.33
N ALA A 15 -32.76 25.62 26.10
CA ALA A 15 -31.55 24.82 26.19
C ALA A 15 -31.24 24.28 24.79
N GLY A 16 -30.26 24.89 24.12
CA GLY A 16 -29.72 24.38 22.88
C GLY A 16 -29.19 22.97 23.12
N VAL A 17 -29.82 21.98 22.47
CA VAL A 17 -29.24 20.64 22.35
C VAL A 17 -27.99 20.83 21.51
N ALA A 18 -26.82 20.86 22.17
CA ALA A 18 -25.56 20.78 21.46
C ALA A 18 -25.59 19.51 20.60
N PRO A 19 -25.23 19.56 19.31
CA PRO A 19 -25.11 18.35 18.52
C PRO A 19 -24.12 17.42 19.22
N ALA A 20 -24.57 16.22 19.57
CA ALA A 20 -23.71 15.19 20.11
C ALA A 20 -22.54 15.01 19.13
N ALA A 21 -21.31 15.03 19.65
CA ALA A 21 -20.14 14.66 18.86
C ALA A 21 -20.42 13.29 18.22
N PRO A 22 -20.13 13.10 16.92
CA PRO A 22 -20.32 11.81 16.28
C PRO A 22 -19.61 10.74 17.10
N ALA A 23 -20.28 9.62 17.38
CA ALA A 23 -19.68 8.51 18.10
C ALA A 23 -18.41 8.07 17.34
N GLU A 24 -17.25 8.23 17.99
CA GLU A 24 -15.99 7.72 17.43
C GLU A 24 -16.08 6.20 17.37
N ILE A 25 -15.85 5.64 16.19
CA ILE A 25 -15.70 4.19 16.06
C ILE A 25 -14.42 3.79 16.77
N ASP A 26 -14.55 2.90 17.76
CA ASP A 26 -13.40 2.22 18.34
C ASP A 26 -12.92 1.13 17.38
N TYR A 27 -11.69 1.29 16.87
CA TYR A 27 -11.06 0.31 15.99
C TYR A 27 -10.12 -0.58 16.82
N PRO A 28 -10.04 -1.89 16.54
CA PRO A 28 -9.14 -2.76 17.28
C PRO A 28 -7.69 -2.31 17.09
N PRO A 29 -6.89 -2.17 18.16
CA PRO A 29 -5.49 -1.80 18.04
C PRO A 29 -4.68 -2.96 17.44
N VAL A 30 -3.59 -2.63 16.76
CA VAL A 30 -2.58 -3.61 16.34
C VAL A 30 -1.78 -4.02 17.58
N ARG A 31 -1.62 -5.33 17.80
CA ARG A 31 -0.96 -5.87 19.01
C ARG A 31 0.20 -6.80 18.65
N PRO A 32 1.31 -6.80 19.42
CA PRO A 32 2.35 -7.81 19.26
C PRO A 32 1.85 -9.19 19.70
N GLY A 33 2.53 -10.25 19.24
CA GLY A 33 2.26 -11.63 19.65
C GLY A 33 1.03 -12.29 19.03
N VAL A 34 0.37 -11.64 18.05
CA VAL A 34 -0.70 -12.27 17.27
C VAL A 34 -0.09 -13.28 16.31
N ALA A 35 -0.49 -14.55 16.44
CA ALA A 35 -0.07 -15.61 15.52
C ALA A 35 -0.85 -15.54 14.21
N PHE A 36 -0.13 -15.48 13.09
CA PHE A 36 -0.72 -15.58 11.76
C PHE A 36 -1.18 -17.01 11.48
N ALA A 37 -2.37 -17.15 10.92
CA ALA A 37 -2.99 -18.39 10.51
C ALA A 37 -3.35 -18.34 9.03
N PHE A 38 -2.68 -19.15 8.21
CA PHE A 38 -2.94 -19.26 6.78
C PHE A 38 -3.84 -20.48 6.49
N PRO A 39 -4.84 -20.38 5.60
CA PRO A 39 -5.07 -19.28 4.66
C PRO A 39 -5.91 -18.11 5.19
N ARG A 40 -6.43 -18.18 6.42
CA ARG A 40 -7.31 -17.13 7.00
C ARG A 40 -6.77 -15.72 6.80
N ASP A 41 -5.48 -15.51 7.07
CA ASP A 41 -4.81 -14.20 7.02
C ASP A 41 -4.35 -13.80 5.61
N HIS A 42 -4.67 -14.60 4.58
CA HIS A 42 -4.73 -14.12 3.19
C HIS A 42 -5.99 -13.29 2.92
N GLY A 43 -7.08 -13.60 3.63
CA GLY A 43 -8.34 -12.87 3.53
C GLY A 43 -8.30 -11.49 4.17
N ALA A 44 -9.47 -10.85 4.15
CA ALA A 44 -9.71 -9.54 4.70
C ALA A 44 -9.94 -9.58 6.23
N HIS A 45 -9.47 -8.52 6.90
CA HIS A 45 -9.62 -8.20 8.32
C HIS A 45 -10.53 -6.97 8.50
N PRO A 46 -11.84 -7.08 8.21
CA PRO A 46 -12.76 -5.94 8.09
C PRO A 46 -12.94 -5.10 9.36
N GLU A 47 -12.55 -5.63 10.52
CA GLU A 47 -12.55 -4.93 11.79
C GLU A 47 -11.52 -3.80 11.85
N PHE A 48 -10.39 -3.95 11.16
CA PHE A 48 -9.32 -2.95 11.10
C PHE A 48 -9.67 -1.82 10.13
N ARG A 49 -9.15 -0.63 10.44
CA ARG A 49 -9.45 0.59 9.68
C ARG A 49 -8.93 0.53 8.24
N THR A 50 -7.74 0.01 8.03
CA THR A 50 -7.06 0.00 6.72
C THR A 50 -6.51 -1.37 6.40
N GLU A 51 -6.52 -1.75 5.12
CA GLU A 51 -5.89 -2.98 4.66
C GLU A 51 -5.43 -2.91 3.20
N TRP A 52 -4.29 -3.54 2.89
CA TRP A 52 -3.57 -3.42 1.62
C TRP A 52 -3.22 -4.77 1.01
N TRP A 53 -3.61 -5.00 -0.24
CA TRP A 53 -3.06 -6.07 -1.09
C TRP A 53 -2.23 -5.40 -2.18
N TYR A 54 -0.91 -5.42 -2.04
CA TYR A 54 -0.01 -4.69 -2.94
C TYR A 54 0.91 -5.66 -3.66
N VAL A 55 0.67 -5.86 -4.96
CA VAL A 55 1.51 -6.70 -5.81
C VAL A 55 2.41 -5.81 -6.66
N THR A 56 3.71 -6.05 -6.62
CA THR A 56 4.71 -5.41 -7.49
C THR A 56 5.51 -6.47 -8.21
N GLY A 57 5.97 -6.22 -9.43
CA GLY A 57 6.77 -7.20 -10.12
C GLY A 57 7.31 -6.81 -11.47
N TRP A 58 8.11 -7.72 -12.01
CA TRP A 58 8.76 -7.61 -13.30
C TRP A 58 8.24 -8.70 -14.22
N LEU A 59 7.86 -8.33 -15.43
CA LEU A 59 7.42 -9.22 -16.50
C LEU A 59 8.42 -9.21 -17.64
N LYS A 60 8.50 -10.34 -18.34
CA LYS A 60 9.12 -10.47 -19.65
C LYS A 60 8.05 -10.82 -20.68
N GLY A 61 7.97 -10.01 -21.72
CA GLY A 61 7.14 -10.27 -22.90
C GLY A 61 7.79 -11.25 -23.89
N PRO A 62 7.08 -11.63 -24.96
CA PRO A 62 7.60 -12.54 -25.99
C PRO A 62 8.84 -11.99 -26.73
N ASP A 63 9.00 -10.67 -26.76
CA ASP A 63 10.15 -9.98 -27.32
C ASP A 63 11.35 -9.89 -26.35
N GLY A 64 11.23 -10.48 -25.15
CA GLY A 64 12.27 -10.52 -24.12
C GLY A 64 12.45 -9.22 -23.34
N ARG A 65 11.70 -8.16 -23.66
CA ARG A 65 11.79 -6.87 -22.96
C ARG A 65 11.23 -6.96 -21.55
N ASP A 66 11.91 -6.27 -20.64
CA ASP A 66 11.48 -6.11 -19.26
C ASP A 66 10.40 -5.05 -19.15
N LEU A 67 9.35 -5.37 -18.41
CA LEU A 67 8.25 -4.49 -18.05
C LEU A 67 8.08 -4.52 -16.53
N GLY A 68 7.80 -3.36 -15.93
CA GLY A 68 7.29 -3.31 -14.56
C GLY A 68 5.77 -3.46 -14.55
N PHE A 69 5.22 -4.01 -13.47
CA PHE A 69 3.81 -3.85 -13.15
C PHE A 69 3.58 -3.73 -11.65
N GLN A 70 2.46 -3.10 -11.29
CA GLN A 70 1.88 -3.21 -9.96
C GLN A 70 0.36 -3.31 -10.02
N VAL A 71 -0.21 -3.94 -8.99
CA VAL A 71 -1.65 -4.00 -8.73
C VAL A 71 -1.88 -3.83 -7.23
N THR A 72 -2.60 -2.79 -6.85
CA THR A 72 -2.94 -2.48 -5.46
C THR A 72 -4.44 -2.53 -5.27
N PHE A 73 -4.88 -3.23 -4.23
CA PHE A 73 -6.20 -3.04 -3.63
C PHE A 73 -6.00 -2.48 -2.22
N PHE A 74 -6.77 -1.46 -1.90
CA PHE A 74 -6.76 -0.80 -0.61
C PHE A 74 -8.18 -0.71 -0.06
N ARG A 75 -8.39 -1.15 1.18
CA ARG A 75 -9.65 -0.98 1.89
C ARG A 75 -9.48 0.04 3.01
N THR A 76 -10.45 0.92 3.15
CA THR A 76 -10.64 1.74 4.35
C THR A 76 -12.04 1.56 4.93
N ARG A 77 -12.12 1.57 6.26
CA ARG A 77 -13.33 1.66 7.07
C ARG A 77 -13.42 3.10 7.61
N PRO A 78 -14.22 3.99 6.99
CA PRO A 78 -14.37 5.35 7.48
C PRO A 78 -15.09 5.42 8.83
N SER A 79 -14.84 6.47 9.60
CA SER A 79 -15.52 6.73 10.88
C SER A 79 -16.95 7.21 10.65
N ILE A 80 -17.85 6.28 10.34
CA ILE A 80 -19.29 6.50 10.16
C ILE A 80 -20.04 5.88 11.34
N ASP A 81 -20.95 6.64 11.94
CA ASP A 81 -21.83 6.16 13.00
C ASP A 81 -22.47 4.80 12.62
N PRO A 82 -22.20 3.72 13.38
CA PRO A 82 -22.79 2.41 13.12
C PRO A 82 -24.32 2.41 13.13
N ALA A 83 -24.95 3.34 13.85
CA ALA A 83 -26.40 3.52 13.90
C ALA A 83 -26.97 4.18 12.64
N ASN A 84 -26.12 4.66 11.71
CA ASN A 84 -26.58 5.24 10.46
C ASN A 84 -27.38 4.20 9.64
N PRO A 85 -28.69 4.43 9.41
CA PRO A 85 -29.57 3.45 8.76
C PRO A 85 -29.41 3.45 7.22
N SER A 86 -28.69 4.42 6.65
CA SER A 86 -28.55 4.55 5.21
C SER A 86 -27.80 3.37 4.63
N ARG A 87 -28.42 2.65 3.70
CA ARG A 87 -27.74 1.65 2.88
C ARG A 87 -26.55 2.22 2.10
N PHE A 88 -26.55 3.53 1.82
CA PHE A 88 -25.49 4.23 1.09
C PHE A 88 -24.36 4.75 1.98
N ALA A 89 -24.44 4.57 3.30
CA ALA A 89 -23.36 4.93 4.21
C ALA A 89 -22.09 4.14 3.83
N PRO A 90 -20.94 4.79 3.59
CA PRO A 90 -19.70 4.12 3.17
C PRO A 90 -19.05 3.40 4.35
N ARG A 91 -19.63 2.28 4.78
CA ARG A 91 -19.10 1.50 5.92
C ARG A 91 -17.75 0.87 5.62
N GLN A 92 -17.51 0.54 4.36
CA GLN A 92 -16.23 0.12 3.83
C GLN A 92 -16.11 0.70 2.42
N VAL A 93 -14.94 1.19 2.07
CA VAL A 93 -14.61 1.67 0.73
C VAL A 93 -13.38 0.92 0.25
N LEU A 94 -13.46 0.35 -0.95
CA LEU A 94 -12.35 -0.27 -1.63
C LEU A 94 -11.90 0.64 -2.75
N PHE A 95 -10.59 0.78 -2.85
CA PHE A 95 -9.88 1.42 -3.94
C PHE A 95 -9.00 0.37 -4.60
N ALA A 96 -8.76 0.52 -5.89
CA ALA A 96 -7.71 -0.20 -6.57
C ALA A 96 -7.03 0.68 -7.59
N HIS A 97 -5.75 0.43 -7.81
CA HIS A 97 -5.02 0.96 -8.95
C HIS A 97 -4.07 -0.09 -9.48
N ALA A 98 -3.77 -0.02 -10.77
CA ALA A 98 -2.83 -0.91 -11.42
C ALA A 98 -2.08 -0.14 -12.48
N ALA A 99 -0.85 -0.57 -12.75
CA ALA A 99 0.01 0.09 -13.69
C ALA A 99 0.96 -0.85 -14.43
N ILE A 100 1.40 -0.40 -15.60
CA ILE A 100 2.50 -0.99 -16.37
C ILE A 100 3.58 0.06 -16.57
N SER A 101 4.82 -0.36 -16.34
CA SER A 101 6.02 0.39 -16.69
C SER A 101 6.64 -0.20 -17.96
N ASP A 102 6.39 0.45 -19.10
CA ASP A 102 6.99 0.08 -20.39
C ASP A 102 8.01 1.14 -20.83
N PRO A 103 9.32 0.81 -20.88
CA PRO A 103 10.35 1.74 -21.32
C PRO A 103 10.11 2.34 -22.70
N ALA A 104 9.43 1.62 -23.60
CA ALA A 104 9.11 2.15 -24.93
C ALA A 104 7.99 3.21 -24.89
N THR A 105 7.15 3.20 -23.87
CA THR A 105 6.16 4.25 -23.63
C THR A 105 6.80 5.44 -22.91
N GLY A 106 7.77 5.18 -22.02
CA GLY A 106 8.52 6.20 -21.30
C GLY A 106 7.73 6.93 -20.20
N ARG A 107 6.50 6.50 -19.93
CA ARG A 107 5.65 6.94 -18.81
C ARG A 107 4.82 5.78 -18.28
N LEU A 108 4.37 5.88 -17.03
CA LEU A 108 3.41 4.93 -16.46
C LEU A 108 2.10 4.93 -17.25
N ILE A 109 1.59 3.74 -17.58
CA ILE A 109 0.22 3.53 -18.03
C ILE A 109 -0.54 2.95 -16.84
N HIS A 110 -1.64 3.58 -16.42
CA HIS A 110 -2.34 3.17 -15.21
C HIS A 110 -3.86 3.30 -15.31
N GLY A 111 -4.55 2.60 -14.43
CA GLY A 111 -5.98 2.73 -14.21
C GLY A 111 -6.32 2.62 -12.74
N GLU A 112 -7.53 3.04 -12.39
CA GLU A 112 -8.01 3.07 -11.01
C GLU A 112 -9.50 2.71 -10.92
N ARG A 113 -9.91 2.26 -9.74
CA ARG A 113 -11.29 1.96 -9.36
C ARG A 113 -11.52 2.40 -7.91
N ALA A 114 -12.75 2.80 -7.61
CA ALA A 114 -13.19 3.04 -6.24
C ALA A 114 -14.67 2.72 -6.11
N ALA A 115 -15.05 1.93 -5.11
CA ALA A 115 -16.45 1.68 -4.81
C ALA A 115 -16.69 1.38 -3.33
N ARG A 116 -17.93 1.61 -2.90
CA ARG A 116 -18.40 1.26 -1.57
C ARG A 116 -18.76 -0.22 -1.53
N ALA A 117 -18.40 -0.91 -0.46
CA ALA A 117 -18.84 -2.28 -0.25
C ALA A 117 -20.35 -2.37 0.02
N GLY A 118 -20.93 -3.56 -0.16
CA GLY A 118 -22.32 -3.86 0.18
C GLY A 118 -23.34 -3.70 -0.96
N PHE A 119 -22.87 -3.54 -2.20
CA PHE A 119 -23.72 -3.41 -3.39
C PHE A 119 -23.34 -4.39 -4.51
N GLY A 120 -22.55 -5.42 -4.23
CA GLY A 120 -22.05 -6.37 -5.23
C GLY A 120 -20.98 -5.83 -6.18
N LEU A 121 -20.48 -4.62 -5.92
CA LEU A 121 -19.41 -3.98 -6.70
C LEU A 121 -18.04 -4.04 -6.04
N ALA A 122 -17.99 -4.18 -4.71
CA ALA A 122 -16.76 -4.14 -3.95
C ALA A 122 -16.89 -5.08 -2.77
N GLU A 123 -16.10 -6.15 -2.78
CA GLU A 123 -16.14 -7.20 -1.78
C GLU A 123 -14.72 -7.67 -1.47
N ALA A 124 -14.47 -7.98 -0.20
CA ALA A 124 -13.23 -8.59 0.24
C ALA A 124 -13.59 -9.67 1.25
N ALA A 125 -13.42 -10.94 0.87
CA ALA A 125 -13.81 -12.07 1.69
C ALA A 125 -12.88 -12.22 2.91
N SER A 126 -13.46 -12.61 4.03
CA SER A 126 -12.70 -13.09 5.19
C SER A 126 -12.50 -14.60 5.08
N GLY A 127 -11.31 -15.11 5.40
CA GLY A 127 -10.99 -16.54 5.43
C GLY A 127 -10.05 -17.05 4.33
N ASP A 128 -10.00 -16.37 3.18
CA ASP A 128 -8.94 -16.50 2.18
C ASP A 128 -8.95 -15.23 1.29
N ALA A 129 -7.92 -15.03 0.47
CA ALA A 129 -7.87 -13.89 -0.45
C ALA A 129 -8.92 -14.04 -1.55
N ASP A 130 -9.95 -13.19 -1.50
CA ASP A 130 -10.86 -12.92 -2.61
C ASP A 130 -11.31 -11.47 -2.49
N VAL A 131 -10.69 -10.61 -3.30
CA VAL A 131 -11.01 -9.19 -3.39
C VAL A 131 -11.55 -8.94 -4.78
N VAL A 132 -12.71 -8.31 -4.86
CA VAL A 132 -13.36 -7.92 -6.11
C VAL A 132 -13.69 -6.45 -6.04
N LEU A 133 -13.37 -5.71 -7.10
CA LEU A 133 -13.75 -4.33 -7.29
C LEU A 133 -14.17 -4.13 -8.75
N ASP A 134 -15.49 -4.10 -8.97
CA ASP A 134 -16.10 -4.08 -10.30
C ASP A 134 -15.63 -5.27 -11.16
N ASP A 135 -14.91 -5.01 -12.24
CA ASP A 135 -14.35 -6.00 -13.15
C ASP A 135 -12.93 -6.47 -12.76
N TRP A 136 -12.37 -5.93 -11.67
CA TRP A 136 -11.05 -6.27 -11.17
C TRP A 136 -11.15 -7.26 -10.01
N SER A 137 -10.16 -8.16 -9.91
CA SER A 137 -10.13 -9.13 -8.82
C SER A 137 -8.73 -9.53 -8.44
N PHE A 138 -8.51 -9.87 -7.16
CA PHE A 138 -7.35 -10.56 -6.64
C PHE A 138 -7.80 -11.74 -5.77
N ARG A 139 -7.45 -12.97 -6.16
CA ARG A 139 -7.94 -14.20 -5.54
C ARG A 139 -6.81 -15.15 -5.21
N ARG A 140 -7.02 -16.05 -4.25
CA ARG A 140 -6.19 -17.23 -4.04
C ARG A 140 -6.98 -18.48 -4.43
N GLU A 141 -6.38 -19.26 -5.31
CA GLU A 141 -6.92 -20.51 -5.80
C GLU A 141 -6.66 -21.64 -4.80
N THR A 142 -7.38 -22.75 -4.93
CA THR A 142 -7.23 -23.92 -4.05
C THR A 142 -5.83 -24.56 -4.12
N ASP A 143 -5.10 -24.34 -5.22
CA ASP A 143 -3.72 -24.80 -5.39
C ASP A 143 -2.67 -23.86 -4.74
N GLY A 144 -3.13 -22.78 -4.11
CA GLY A 144 -2.31 -21.80 -3.41
C GLY A 144 -1.74 -20.69 -4.28
N ARG A 145 -1.96 -20.70 -5.60
CA ARG A 145 -1.62 -19.58 -6.47
C ARG A 145 -2.57 -18.42 -6.24
N PHE A 146 -2.07 -17.21 -6.37
CA PHE A 146 -2.91 -16.03 -6.44
C PHE A 146 -3.18 -15.70 -7.91
N THR A 147 -4.36 -15.19 -8.22
CA THR A 147 -4.74 -14.75 -9.56
C THR A 147 -5.22 -13.30 -9.50
N THR A 148 -4.88 -12.51 -10.51
CA THR A 148 -5.42 -11.16 -10.66
C THR A 148 -5.94 -10.92 -12.06
N ARG A 149 -7.07 -10.22 -12.13
CA ARG A 149 -7.65 -9.70 -13.36
C ARG A 149 -7.79 -8.20 -13.21
N VAL A 150 -7.28 -7.46 -14.19
CA VAL A 150 -7.34 -6.00 -14.27
C VAL A 150 -7.71 -5.63 -15.69
N GLU A 151 -8.65 -4.70 -15.85
CA GLU A 151 -9.09 -4.20 -17.15
C GLU A 151 -9.15 -2.67 -17.14
N THR A 152 -8.44 -2.04 -18.08
CA THR A 152 -8.42 -0.58 -18.27
C THR A 152 -8.66 -0.26 -19.75
N GLY A 153 -8.81 1.02 -20.07
CA GLY A 153 -8.86 1.45 -21.48
C GLY A 153 -7.55 1.24 -22.25
N GLU A 154 -6.39 1.21 -21.56
CA GLU A 154 -5.07 1.15 -22.20
C GLU A 154 -4.36 -0.21 -22.03
N PHE A 155 -4.78 -1.05 -21.08
CA PHE A 155 -4.20 -2.37 -20.85
C PHE A 155 -5.10 -3.31 -20.04
N SER A 156 -4.80 -4.61 -20.09
CA SER A 156 -5.36 -5.59 -19.18
C SER A 156 -4.38 -6.66 -18.74
N PHE A 157 -4.56 -7.11 -17.49
CA PHE A 157 -3.86 -8.24 -16.90
C PHE A 157 -4.79 -9.43 -16.73
N ASN A 158 -4.25 -10.60 -16.97
CA ASN A 158 -4.70 -11.84 -16.37
C ASN A 158 -3.45 -12.60 -15.93
N LEU A 159 -3.07 -12.46 -14.66
CA LEU A 159 -1.81 -12.98 -14.13
C LEU A 159 -2.08 -13.97 -12.99
N ALA A 160 -1.24 -14.99 -12.93
CA ALA A 160 -1.16 -15.93 -11.82
C ALA A 160 0.22 -15.80 -11.14
N PHE A 161 0.21 -15.85 -9.82
CA PHE A 161 1.36 -15.71 -8.94
C PHE A 161 1.50 -16.97 -8.10
N ALA A 162 2.52 -17.79 -8.37
CA ALA A 162 2.79 -19.00 -7.60
C ALA A 162 3.81 -18.71 -6.49
N PRO A 163 3.45 -18.90 -5.21
CA PRO A 163 4.41 -18.81 -4.12
C PRO A 163 5.55 -19.83 -4.29
N THR A 164 6.79 -19.36 -4.15
CA THR A 164 8.00 -20.21 -4.22
C THR A 164 8.69 -20.35 -2.87
N GLN A 165 8.29 -19.53 -1.89
CA GLN A 165 8.84 -19.49 -0.54
C GLN A 165 7.71 -19.34 0.48
N ALA A 166 7.99 -19.66 1.75
CA ALA A 166 7.04 -19.44 2.84
C ALA A 166 6.77 -17.93 3.06
N PRO A 167 5.63 -17.57 3.69
CA PRO A 167 5.34 -16.19 4.06
C PRO A 167 6.48 -15.55 4.86
N PHE A 168 6.83 -14.32 4.49
CA PHE A 168 7.85 -13.50 5.14
C PHE A 168 7.17 -12.57 6.14
N LEU A 169 7.14 -12.97 7.42
CA LEU A 169 6.54 -12.14 8.47
C LEU A 169 7.46 -10.96 8.82
N GLN A 170 6.98 -9.75 8.53
CA GLN A 170 7.70 -8.50 8.76
C GLN A 170 7.70 -8.12 10.24
N GLY A 171 8.47 -7.09 10.62
CA GLY A 171 8.44 -6.57 11.99
C GLY A 171 8.88 -7.59 13.02
N GLU A 172 8.19 -7.79 14.13
CA GLU A 172 8.38 -8.89 15.08
C GLU A 172 7.24 -9.90 14.90
N ALA A 173 7.50 -11.04 14.24
CA ALA A 173 6.50 -12.08 13.95
C ALA A 173 5.20 -11.55 13.30
N GLY A 174 5.32 -10.53 12.44
CA GLY A 174 4.21 -9.88 11.75
C GLY A 174 3.74 -8.59 12.41
N PHE A 175 4.24 -8.21 13.59
CA PHE A 175 4.00 -6.89 14.19
C PHE A 175 5.04 -5.88 13.70
N SER A 176 4.70 -5.05 12.71
CA SER A 176 5.61 -4.10 12.09
C SER A 176 5.36 -2.67 12.55
N ARG A 177 6.31 -2.07 13.26
CA ARG A 177 6.24 -0.67 13.69
C ARG A 177 6.55 0.26 12.52
N LYS A 178 5.76 1.33 12.41
CA LYS A 178 5.87 2.40 11.40
C LYS A 178 5.98 3.80 12.01
N GLY A 179 6.18 3.90 13.32
CA GLY A 179 6.33 5.16 14.02
C GLY A 179 6.78 5.01 15.47
N PRO A 180 7.11 6.15 16.11
CA PRO A 180 7.67 6.18 17.45
C PRO A 180 6.65 5.80 18.53
N ALA A 181 5.35 6.04 18.32
CA ALA A 181 4.33 5.66 19.28
C ALA A 181 4.12 4.13 19.28
N GLU A 182 3.74 3.57 20.43
CA GLU A 182 3.51 2.13 20.57
C GLU A 182 2.42 1.61 19.61
N GLY A 183 1.39 2.42 19.37
CA GLY A 183 0.30 2.10 18.44
C GLY A 183 0.63 2.33 16.95
N ASP A 184 1.76 2.96 16.61
CA ASP A 184 2.15 3.19 15.21
C ASP A 184 2.71 1.88 14.63
N ALA A 185 1.81 0.93 14.36
CA ALA A 185 2.15 -0.40 13.88
C ALA A 185 1.08 -0.96 12.94
N SER A 186 1.46 -2.01 12.22
CA SER A 186 0.60 -2.82 11.36
C SER A 186 0.87 -4.30 11.56
N HIS A 187 -0.15 -5.12 11.33
CA HIS A 187 0.07 -6.54 11.05
C HIS A 187 0.52 -6.68 9.59
N TYR A 188 1.66 -7.34 9.36
CA TYR A 188 2.34 -7.27 8.07
C TYR A 188 3.12 -8.55 7.74
N TYR A 189 2.83 -9.16 6.59
CA TYR A 189 3.69 -10.13 5.93
C TYR A 189 3.81 -9.85 4.43
N SER A 190 4.82 -10.48 3.84
CA SER A 190 5.05 -10.46 2.39
C SER A 190 5.14 -11.86 1.82
N LEU A 191 4.84 -12.01 0.53
CA LEU A 191 5.21 -13.17 -0.28
C LEU A 191 6.20 -12.70 -1.35
N PRO A 192 7.52 -12.82 -1.12
CA PRO A 192 8.51 -12.53 -2.14
C PRO A 192 8.61 -13.67 -3.15
N HIS A 193 9.36 -13.44 -4.23
CA HIS A 193 9.71 -14.44 -5.24
C HIS A 193 8.52 -15.17 -5.85
N LEU A 194 7.35 -14.52 -5.94
CA LEU A 194 6.19 -15.09 -6.60
C LEU A 194 6.52 -15.32 -8.09
N ALA A 195 6.39 -16.55 -8.58
CA ALA A 195 6.57 -16.84 -9.99
C ALA A 195 5.33 -16.37 -10.76
N VAL A 196 5.53 -15.48 -11.75
CA VAL A 196 4.44 -14.87 -12.52
C VAL A 196 4.27 -15.61 -13.85
N THR A 197 3.04 -15.93 -14.19
CA THR A 197 2.62 -16.37 -15.53
C THR A 197 1.31 -15.70 -15.91
N GLY A 198 1.03 -15.55 -17.20
CA GLY A 198 -0.28 -15.08 -17.63
C GLY A 198 -0.25 -14.32 -18.94
N THR A 199 -1.15 -13.35 -19.07
CA THR A 199 -1.26 -12.53 -20.28
C THR A 199 -1.36 -11.04 -19.99
N LEU A 200 -0.78 -10.26 -20.90
CA LEU A 200 -0.88 -8.81 -20.95
C LEU A 200 -1.43 -8.39 -22.33
N ALA A 201 -2.45 -7.54 -22.35
CA ALA A 201 -2.84 -6.79 -23.55
C ALA A 201 -2.60 -5.30 -23.33
N ARG A 202 -2.22 -4.57 -24.40
CA ARG A 202 -1.97 -3.12 -24.40
C ARG A 202 -2.68 -2.48 -25.57
N ASN A 203 -3.29 -1.32 -25.38
CA ASN A 203 -3.95 -0.47 -26.37
C ASN A 203 -4.93 -1.23 -27.29
N GLY A 204 -5.72 -2.15 -26.71
CA GLY A 204 -6.67 -2.99 -27.48
C GLY A 204 -6.01 -4.00 -28.42
N GLY A 205 -4.69 -4.18 -28.33
CA GLY A 205 -3.94 -5.18 -29.10
C GLY A 205 -4.13 -6.61 -28.58
N GLU A 206 -3.45 -7.55 -29.23
CA GLU A 206 -3.52 -8.97 -28.86
C GLU A 206 -2.97 -9.24 -27.45
N ARG A 207 -3.56 -10.25 -26.79
CA ARG A 207 -3.05 -10.75 -25.50
C ARG A 207 -1.74 -11.49 -25.73
N GLN A 208 -0.68 -11.01 -25.11
CA GLN A 208 0.65 -11.60 -25.16
C GLN A 208 0.93 -12.40 -23.90
N ALA A 209 1.50 -13.59 -24.05
CA ALA A 209 1.98 -14.37 -22.91
C ALA A 209 3.14 -13.65 -22.22
N VAL A 210 3.12 -13.64 -20.89
CA VAL A 210 4.16 -13.03 -20.07
C VAL A 210 4.57 -13.98 -18.94
N THR A 211 5.82 -13.88 -18.54
CA THR A 211 6.39 -14.57 -17.37
C THR A 211 7.16 -13.58 -16.52
N GLY A 212 7.42 -13.88 -15.25
CA GLY A 212 8.12 -12.92 -14.41
C GLY A 212 8.29 -13.33 -12.97
N THR A 213 8.67 -12.36 -12.15
CA THR A 213 8.73 -12.48 -10.69
C THR A 213 8.01 -11.31 -10.04
N ALA A 214 7.33 -11.57 -8.93
CA ALA A 214 6.57 -10.58 -8.20
C ALA A 214 6.80 -10.68 -6.69
N TRP A 215 6.28 -9.70 -6.00
CA TRP A 215 6.22 -9.53 -4.56
C TRP A 215 4.78 -9.18 -4.20
N LEU A 216 4.24 -9.78 -3.14
CA LEU A 216 2.97 -9.35 -2.54
C LEU A 216 3.23 -8.83 -1.13
N ASP A 217 2.72 -7.66 -0.82
CA ASP A 217 2.56 -7.17 0.55
C ASP A 217 1.11 -7.26 1.01
N ARG A 218 0.97 -7.67 2.28
CA ARG A 218 -0.29 -7.77 3.00
C ARG A 218 -0.16 -7.07 4.34
N GLU A 219 -0.84 -5.94 4.46
CA GLU A 219 -0.76 -5.08 5.64
C GLU A 219 -2.15 -4.66 6.09
N TRP A 220 -2.43 -4.74 7.39
CA TRP A 220 -3.64 -4.15 7.99
C TRP A 220 -3.35 -3.46 9.32
N SER A 221 -4.08 -2.38 9.58
CA SER A 221 -3.92 -1.57 10.80
C SER A 221 -5.15 -0.70 11.08
N SER A 222 -5.21 -0.15 12.29
CA SER A 222 -6.27 0.80 12.68
C SER A 222 -5.78 2.24 12.80
N ASN A 223 -4.46 2.42 12.77
CA ASN A 223 -3.82 3.72 12.82
C ASN A 223 -3.28 4.08 11.44
N TYR A 224 -3.65 5.27 10.98
CA TYR A 224 -2.97 5.89 9.86
C TYR A 224 -1.53 6.24 10.20
N LEU A 225 -0.83 6.84 9.24
CA LEU A 225 0.47 7.42 9.50
C LEU A 225 0.37 8.52 10.54
N ASN A 226 1.46 8.64 11.30
CA ASN A 226 1.64 9.65 12.32
C ASN A 226 1.34 11.08 11.76
N PRO A 227 0.70 11.97 12.53
CA PRO A 227 0.37 13.33 12.10
C PRO A 227 1.56 14.25 11.80
N ASP A 228 2.80 13.83 11.99
CA ASP A 228 4.01 14.54 11.56
C ASP A 228 4.57 14.00 10.24
N ALA A 229 4.03 12.88 9.74
CA ALA A 229 4.45 12.26 8.48
C ALA A 229 3.90 13.02 7.26
N VAL A 230 4.73 13.20 6.23
CA VAL A 230 4.31 13.72 4.93
C VAL A 230 4.07 12.63 3.89
N GLY A 231 4.78 11.52 4.01
CA GLY A 231 4.73 10.36 3.11
C GLY A 231 5.77 9.33 3.50
N TRP A 232 5.92 8.29 2.69
CA TRP A 232 6.92 7.25 2.84
C TRP A 232 7.69 7.00 1.55
N ASP A 233 8.85 6.38 1.72
CA ASP A 233 9.57 5.69 0.66
C ASP A 233 9.63 4.22 1.08
N TRP A 234 9.20 3.33 0.20
CA TRP A 234 9.18 1.89 0.45
C TRP A 234 9.88 1.15 -0.69
N THR A 235 10.61 0.08 -0.38
CA THR A 235 11.12 -0.84 -1.39
C THR A 235 11.02 -2.29 -0.95
N GLY A 236 10.65 -3.15 -1.90
CA GLY A 236 10.68 -4.60 -1.78
C GLY A 236 11.51 -5.18 -2.92
N LEU A 237 12.53 -5.98 -2.61
CA LEU A 237 13.49 -6.53 -3.55
C LEU A 237 13.54 -8.06 -3.48
N ASN A 238 13.39 -8.69 -4.63
CA ASN A 238 13.73 -10.09 -4.86
C ASN A 238 15.21 -10.16 -5.25
N LEU A 239 16.04 -10.80 -4.41
CA LEU A 239 17.48 -10.94 -4.63
C LEU A 239 17.79 -12.22 -5.42
N ASP A 240 18.79 -12.17 -6.29
CA ASP A 240 19.13 -13.26 -7.23
C ASP A 240 19.62 -14.54 -6.51
N ASP A 241 20.13 -14.40 -5.28
CA ASP A 241 20.54 -15.52 -4.42
C ASP A 241 19.37 -16.21 -3.71
N GLY A 242 18.13 -15.74 -3.92
CA GLY A 242 16.92 -16.23 -3.26
C GLY A 242 16.56 -15.45 -1.99
N GLY A 243 17.39 -14.50 -1.56
CA GLY A 243 17.09 -13.59 -0.46
C GLY A 243 15.97 -12.59 -0.81
N ALA A 244 15.38 -11.98 0.21
CA ALA A 244 14.29 -11.02 0.06
C ALA A 244 14.48 -9.84 1.03
N LEU A 245 14.46 -8.62 0.52
CA LEU A 245 14.65 -7.40 1.32
C LEU A 245 13.40 -6.53 1.22
N MET A 246 12.86 -6.10 2.36
CA MET A 246 11.91 -4.99 2.42
C MET A 246 12.51 -3.91 3.32
N ALA A 247 12.45 -2.66 2.88
CA ALA A 247 12.89 -1.51 3.67
C ALA A 247 12.01 -0.30 3.38
N PHE A 248 11.83 0.56 4.37
CA PHE A 248 11.08 1.79 4.21
C PHE A 248 11.59 2.88 5.14
N ARG A 249 11.20 4.12 4.81
CA ARG A 249 11.22 5.26 5.73
C ARG A 249 9.91 6.02 5.68
N ILE A 250 9.52 6.58 6.83
CA ILE A 250 8.46 7.58 6.96
C ILE A 250 9.12 8.94 7.10
N ARG A 251 8.72 9.90 6.26
CA ARG A 251 9.37 11.22 6.17
C ARG A 251 8.59 12.28 6.94
N ARG A 252 9.30 13.19 7.58
CA ARG A 252 8.78 14.45 8.14
C ARG A 252 8.74 15.54 7.07
N ALA A 253 8.04 16.64 7.37
CA ALA A 253 7.95 17.81 6.48
C ALA A 253 9.29 18.55 6.29
N ASP A 254 10.21 18.43 7.24
CA ASP A 254 11.57 18.99 7.16
C ASP A 254 12.54 18.12 6.32
N GLY A 255 12.04 17.00 5.75
CA GLY A 255 12.83 16.04 5.00
C GLY A 255 13.52 14.97 5.86
N GLY A 256 13.46 15.08 7.18
CA GLY A 256 14.04 14.10 8.11
C GLY A 256 13.24 12.79 8.18
N THR A 257 13.88 11.74 8.67
CA THR A 257 13.25 10.43 8.88
C THR A 257 12.51 10.40 10.23
N LEU A 258 11.17 10.25 10.19
CA LEU A 258 10.34 10.04 11.37
C LEU A 258 10.54 8.63 11.94
N TRP A 259 10.57 7.65 11.04
CA TRP A 259 10.74 6.24 11.35
C TRP A 259 11.35 5.55 10.14
N ALA A 260 12.13 4.49 10.35
CA ALA A 260 12.57 3.61 9.30
C ALA A 260 12.58 2.17 9.82
N GLY A 261 12.58 1.22 8.90
CA GLY A 261 12.56 -0.18 9.26
C GLY A 261 12.51 -1.08 8.04
N GLY A 262 12.24 -2.35 8.29
CA GLY A 262 12.24 -3.38 7.26
C GLY A 262 12.82 -4.68 7.79
N SER A 263 13.08 -5.61 6.88
CA SER A 263 13.73 -6.88 7.19
C SER A 263 14.43 -7.45 5.96
N LEU A 264 15.52 -8.19 6.20
CA LEU A 264 16.18 -9.03 5.21
C LEU A 264 15.98 -10.49 5.58
N ARG A 265 15.37 -11.27 4.66
CA ARG A 265 15.44 -12.72 4.68
C ARG A 265 16.60 -13.18 3.81
N ARG A 266 17.58 -13.86 4.40
CA ARG A 266 18.72 -14.46 3.70
C ARG A 266 18.30 -15.74 2.94
N PRO A 267 19.11 -16.22 1.99
CA PRO A 267 18.82 -17.46 1.25
C PRO A 267 18.64 -18.70 2.12
N ASP A 268 19.29 -18.74 3.29
CA ASP A 268 19.15 -19.81 4.29
C ASP A 268 17.87 -19.70 5.14
N GLY A 269 17.07 -18.64 4.93
CA GLY A 269 15.83 -18.37 5.64
C GLY A 269 16.00 -17.54 6.92
N GLU A 270 17.23 -17.19 7.33
CA GLU A 270 17.45 -16.31 8.47
C GLU A 270 16.87 -14.91 8.21
N ILE A 271 16.17 -14.35 9.20
CA ILE A 271 15.56 -13.03 9.10
C ILE A 271 16.28 -12.05 10.03
N THR A 272 16.91 -11.04 9.45
CA THR A 272 17.38 -9.85 10.17
C THR A 272 16.33 -8.76 10.10
N ARG A 273 15.90 -8.25 11.26
CA ARG A 273 14.93 -7.15 11.37
C ARG A 273 15.69 -5.85 11.61
N PHE A 274 15.25 -4.76 11.01
CA PHE A 274 15.95 -3.48 11.10
C PHE A 274 15.35 -2.56 12.15
N SER A 275 16.20 -1.94 12.94
CA SER A 275 15.86 -0.74 13.71
C SER A 275 15.89 0.51 12.79
N PRO A 276 15.35 1.66 13.24
CA PRO A 276 15.40 2.89 12.45
C PRO A 276 16.81 3.33 12.04
N ASP A 277 17.82 3.08 12.89
CA ASP A 277 19.22 3.48 12.65
C ASP A 277 19.97 2.53 11.70
N ASP A 278 19.35 1.40 11.35
CA ASP A 278 19.93 0.43 10.42
C ASP A 278 19.61 0.75 8.97
N VAL A 279 18.68 1.67 8.69
CA VAL A 279 18.16 1.94 7.34
C VAL A 279 18.36 3.39 6.94
N THR A 280 19.14 3.60 5.88
CA THR A 280 19.29 4.92 5.25
C THR A 280 18.91 4.84 3.78
N LEU A 281 18.08 5.77 3.33
CA LEU A 281 17.68 5.96 1.93
C LEU A 281 18.17 7.34 1.47
N GLU A 282 19.26 7.37 0.71
CA GLU A 282 19.90 8.60 0.25
C GLU A 282 19.54 8.90 -1.21
N PRO A 283 18.96 10.06 -1.53
CA PRO A 283 18.74 10.46 -2.92
C PRO A 283 20.04 10.54 -3.71
N VAL A 284 20.10 9.86 -4.86
CA VAL A 284 21.21 9.94 -5.82
C VAL A 284 20.84 10.86 -6.98
N ARG A 285 19.61 10.71 -7.50
CA ARG A 285 19.09 11.52 -8.60
C ARG A 285 17.61 11.80 -8.40
N THR A 286 17.22 13.03 -8.70
CA THR A 286 15.83 13.48 -8.67
C THR A 286 15.27 13.64 -10.08
N TRP A 287 13.97 13.41 -10.21
CA TRP A 287 13.19 13.72 -11.39
C TRP A 287 11.98 14.56 -10.98
N ARG A 288 11.73 15.64 -11.71
CA ARG A 288 10.58 16.52 -11.49
C ARG A 288 9.46 16.13 -12.44
N SER A 289 8.28 15.82 -11.90
CA SER A 289 7.11 15.53 -12.72
C SER A 289 6.64 16.81 -13.45
N PRO A 290 6.50 16.77 -14.79
CA PRO A 290 5.87 17.87 -15.52
C PRO A 290 4.36 17.93 -15.31
N ARG A 291 3.75 16.91 -14.69
CA ARG A 291 2.29 16.78 -14.49
C ARG A 291 1.84 17.32 -13.15
N THR A 292 2.63 17.11 -12.10
CA THR A 292 2.26 17.44 -10.71
C THR A 292 3.22 18.43 -10.05
N ASP A 293 4.33 18.75 -10.72
CA ASP A 293 5.42 19.59 -10.21
C ASP A 293 6.18 18.97 -9.01
N ALA A 294 5.92 17.70 -8.70
CA ALA A 294 6.57 16.97 -7.62
C ALA A 294 8.02 16.58 -7.97
N ASP A 295 8.93 16.79 -7.03
CA ASP A 295 10.34 16.39 -7.14
C ASP A 295 10.56 15.02 -6.45
N TYR A 296 10.72 13.95 -7.24
CA TYR A 296 10.91 12.58 -6.74
C TYR A 296 12.38 12.17 -6.75
N PRO A 297 12.93 11.60 -5.65
CA PRO A 297 14.22 10.91 -5.66
C PRO A 297 14.07 9.52 -6.29
N VAL A 298 13.97 9.49 -7.63
CA VAL A 298 13.72 8.26 -8.43
C VAL A 298 14.88 7.28 -8.40
N GLU A 299 16.08 7.76 -8.08
CA GLU A 299 17.26 6.92 -7.85
C GLU A 299 17.77 7.18 -6.43
N GLN A 300 17.92 6.11 -5.65
CA GLN A 300 18.33 6.18 -4.25
C GLN A 300 19.40 5.13 -3.95
N LEU A 301 20.25 5.42 -2.98
CA LEU A 301 21.14 4.44 -2.38
C LEU A 301 20.52 3.98 -1.05
N LEU A 302 20.05 2.74 -1.02
CA LEU A 302 19.65 2.09 0.23
C LEU A 302 20.89 1.50 0.91
N THR A 303 21.17 1.96 2.13
CA THR A 303 22.21 1.38 2.99
C THR A 303 21.57 0.69 4.17
N ILE A 304 21.94 -0.57 4.39
CA ILE A 304 21.48 -1.39 5.51
C ILE A 304 22.69 -1.72 6.40
N ARG A 305 22.61 -1.38 7.68
CA ARG A 305 23.55 -1.85 8.71
C ARG A 305 23.16 -3.26 9.13
N LEU A 306 24.05 -4.23 8.93
CA LEU A 306 23.88 -5.61 9.39
C LEU A 306 24.95 -5.94 10.45
N PRO A 307 24.77 -7.02 11.24
CA PRO A 307 25.79 -7.48 12.20
C PRO A 307 27.17 -7.71 11.56
N GLU A 308 27.21 -8.16 10.31
CA GLU A 308 28.42 -8.42 9.54
C GLU A 308 29.01 -7.18 8.82
N GLY A 309 28.32 -6.04 8.85
CA GLY A 309 28.75 -4.80 8.19
C GLY A 309 27.64 -4.12 7.39
N GLU A 310 27.98 -2.99 6.77
CA GLU A 310 27.02 -2.26 5.93
C GLU A 310 26.91 -2.89 4.53
N ARG A 311 25.68 -3.07 4.06
CA ARG A 311 25.36 -3.45 2.68
C ARG A 311 24.68 -2.30 1.97
N ARG A 312 25.00 -2.13 0.69
CA ARG A 312 24.49 -1.04 -0.15
C ARG A 312 23.76 -1.62 -1.35
N PHE A 313 22.56 -1.08 -1.59
CA PHE A 313 21.66 -1.46 -2.66
C PHE A 313 21.32 -0.19 -3.45
N PRO A 314 22.01 0.11 -4.56
CA PRO A 314 21.55 1.16 -5.46
C PRO A 314 20.17 0.77 -6.01
N LEU A 315 19.21 1.68 -5.95
CA LEU A 315 17.87 1.52 -6.49
C LEU A 315 17.80 2.33 -7.78
N THR A 316 18.07 1.68 -8.91
CA THR A 316 18.08 2.33 -10.22
C THR A 316 16.72 2.14 -10.90
N PRO A 317 16.02 3.22 -11.26
CA PRO A 317 14.70 3.12 -11.87
C PRO A 317 14.78 2.60 -13.30
N LEU A 318 13.79 1.81 -13.71
CA LEU A 318 13.64 1.34 -15.09
C LEU A 318 13.56 2.51 -16.09
N PHE A 319 12.82 3.56 -15.72
CA PHE A 319 12.83 4.90 -16.30
C PHE A 319 12.22 5.89 -15.29
N ASP A 320 12.34 7.18 -15.57
CA ASP A 320 12.02 8.23 -14.60
C ASP A 320 10.52 8.42 -14.35
N ASP A 321 9.71 8.50 -15.41
CA ASP A 321 8.30 8.89 -15.30
C ASP A 321 7.38 7.70 -14.93
N GLN A 322 7.55 7.17 -13.71
CA GLN A 322 6.69 6.13 -13.14
C GLN A 322 5.67 6.70 -12.14
N GLU A 323 5.27 7.97 -12.34
CA GLU A 323 4.24 8.62 -11.51
C GLU A 323 2.82 8.18 -11.89
N LEU A 324 2.03 7.87 -10.85
CA LEU A 324 0.61 7.56 -10.86
C LEU A 324 -0.17 8.66 -10.12
N ASP A 325 -0.98 9.41 -10.85
CA ASP A 325 -1.90 10.39 -10.25
C ASP A 325 -3.27 9.74 -9.97
N GLY A 326 -3.49 9.32 -8.73
CA GLY A 326 -4.71 8.63 -8.28
C GLY A 326 -5.83 9.56 -7.81
N ARG A 327 -5.66 10.89 -7.91
CA ARG A 327 -6.56 11.86 -7.28
C ARG A 327 -7.99 11.80 -7.80
N LYS A 328 -8.17 11.42 -9.06
CA LYS A 328 -9.50 11.26 -9.66
C LYS A 328 -10.27 10.08 -9.05
N GLY A 329 -9.57 9.02 -8.63
CA GLY A 329 -10.11 7.88 -7.88
C GLY A 329 -10.22 8.10 -6.37
N GLY A 330 -9.83 9.27 -5.85
CA GLY A 330 -9.79 9.56 -4.42
C GLY A 330 -8.54 9.06 -3.69
N LEU A 331 -7.50 8.69 -4.45
CA LEU A 331 -6.20 8.27 -3.96
C LEU A 331 -5.17 9.42 -4.07
N PRO A 332 -4.03 9.38 -3.36
CA PRO A 332 -2.97 10.36 -3.53
C PRO A 332 -2.22 10.18 -4.87
N VAL A 333 -1.21 11.03 -5.07
CA VAL A 333 -0.21 10.85 -6.14
C VAL A 333 0.92 9.99 -5.60
N TYR A 334 1.32 8.99 -6.38
CA TYR A 334 2.38 8.06 -6.08
C TYR A 334 3.44 8.12 -7.18
N TRP A 335 4.67 7.76 -6.84
CA TRP A 335 5.63 7.24 -7.82
C TRP A 335 5.79 5.74 -7.56
N GLU A 336 5.46 4.92 -8.55
CA GLU A 336 5.27 3.47 -8.44
C GLU A 336 6.19 2.77 -9.42
N GLY A 337 7.48 2.72 -9.08
CA GLY A 337 8.50 2.43 -10.07
C GLY A 337 9.23 1.12 -9.87
N ALA A 338 9.35 0.38 -10.98
CA ALA A 338 10.23 -0.76 -11.09
C ALA A 338 11.68 -0.29 -10.97
N VAL A 339 12.44 -0.91 -10.06
CA VAL A 339 13.86 -0.63 -9.81
C VAL A 339 14.71 -1.89 -9.86
N THR A 340 15.96 -1.74 -10.28
CA THR A 340 16.99 -2.78 -10.17
C THR A 340 18.00 -2.42 -9.09
N THR A 341 18.69 -3.44 -8.59
CA THR A 341 19.85 -3.28 -7.72
C THR A 341 20.95 -4.27 -8.12
N THR A 342 22.11 -4.17 -7.47
CA THR A 342 23.15 -5.18 -7.65
C THR A 342 22.67 -6.53 -7.11
N GLY A 343 22.44 -7.50 -8.00
CA GLY A 343 22.01 -8.84 -7.62
C GLY A 343 20.53 -8.94 -7.25
N GLY A 344 19.67 -8.11 -7.84
CA GLY A 344 18.23 -8.23 -7.63
C GLY A 344 17.41 -7.15 -8.32
N ARG A 345 16.10 -7.23 -8.12
CA ARG A 345 15.12 -6.30 -8.70
C ARG A 345 13.85 -6.27 -7.86
N GLY A 346 13.12 -5.17 -7.98
CA GLY A 346 11.94 -4.94 -7.17
C GLY A 346 11.24 -3.64 -7.54
N TYR A 347 10.61 -3.02 -6.54
CA TYR A 347 9.87 -1.77 -6.69
C TYR A 347 10.31 -0.75 -5.64
N LEU A 348 10.19 0.52 -6.00
CA LEU A 348 10.31 1.67 -5.11
C LEU A 348 8.99 2.44 -5.21
N GLU A 349 8.31 2.59 -4.08
CA GLU A 349 7.10 3.40 -3.96
C GLU A 349 7.44 4.68 -3.20
N LEU A 350 7.06 5.83 -3.77
CA LEU A 350 7.25 7.13 -3.16
C LEU A 350 5.92 7.86 -3.05
N THR A 351 5.57 8.27 -1.84
CA THR A 351 4.33 9.00 -1.57
C THR A 351 4.61 10.33 -0.90
N GLY A 352 3.69 11.28 -0.97
CA GLY A 352 3.81 12.54 -0.22
C GLY A 352 4.69 13.62 -0.86
N TYR A 353 5.16 13.41 -2.10
CA TYR A 353 6.03 14.37 -2.82
C TYR A 353 5.23 15.45 -3.57
N ALA A 354 4.09 15.10 -4.18
CA ALA A 354 3.20 16.08 -4.80
C ALA A 354 2.38 16.87 -3.77
N ALA A 355 1.92 16.18 -2.72
CA ALA A 355 1.22 16.78 -1.60
C ALA A 355 1.33 15.84 -0.40
N ARG A 356 1.33 16.41 0.80
CA ARG A 356 1.27 15.66 2.06
C ARG A 356 0.11 14.65 2.03
N LEU A 357 0.40 13.40 2.39
CA LEU A 357 -0.63 12.39 2.59
C LEU A 357 -1.59 12.80 3.71
N ARG A 358 -2.88 12.75 3.37
CA ARG A 358 -4.00 12.87 4.33
C ARG A 358 -4.77 11.57 4.22
N MET A 359 -4.79 10.77 5.29
CA MET A 359 -5.53 9.52 5.36
C MET A 359 -6.69 9.63 6.34
#